data_AF-A0A6J7K4H1-F1
#
_entry.id   AF-A0A6J7K4H1-F1
#
_cell.length_a   1.000
_cell.length_b   1.000
_cell.length_c   1.000
_cell.angle_alpha   90.00
_cell.angle_beta   90.00
_cell.angle_gamma   90.00
#
_symmetry.space_group_name_H-M   'P 1'
#
loop_
_entity.id
_entity.type
_entity.pdbx_description
1 polymer ?
#
loop_
_entity_poly.entity_id
_entity_poly.type
_entity_poly.pdbx_seq_one_letter_code
_entity_poly.pdbx_strand_id
1 'polypeptide(L)'
;MAGRGTDIMLGGNPEFMADFELQRRGLSPVDNATEYEAAWPDEIAKQKAAVAKGHEEVVALGGLYVLGTERHESRRIDNQLRGRSGRQGDPGESRFYLSLQDELMRRFNSGLVERFLSAAGLPDDSPIESKMVSNAIRSAQTQVEAQNFEIRKNVLKYDDVMNRQREVIYGERRLVLEGEDISPQVQTFVADTLVAYVNAETTQGFGEDWDLERLWQALKLVYPISFTPEELIAKVGSSSALDSDYLTAQILEDATVAYEKRQSDLGTDVMRELERKVLLSVLDRKWREHLYEMDYLQEGIGLRAMAQRDPLVEYQREGYELFSAMMDGIKEELASLVFNVQVTVEGDGSQVKAAGISEKPSDVTGLQYTASDESGVATKGEVSRNSPCPCGSGKKYKRCHGGA
;
A
#
# COMPACT_ATOMS: atom_id res chain seq x y z
N MET A 1 23.44 7.56 7.75
CA MET A 1 24.18 8.32 6.70
C MET A 1 23.67 9.75 6.60
N ALA A 2 23.95 10.60 7.58
CA ALA A 2 23.63 12.03 7.50
C ALA A 2 24.38 12.69 6.32
N GLY A 3 23.86 13.79 5.78
CA GLY A 3 24.44 14.49 4.63
C GLY A 3 24.51 13.63 3.36
N ARG A 4 23.52 12.74 3.15
CA ARG A 4 23.42 11.95 1.91
C ARG A 4 22.93 12.86 0.78
N GLY A 5 23.58 12.78 -0.38
CA GLY A 5 23.25 13.60 -1.56
C GLY A 5 24.03 14.92 -1.63
N THR A 6 24.70 15.33 -0.56
CA THR A 6 25.60 16.49 -0.57
C THR A 6 27.04 16.04 -0.68
N ASP A 7 27.73 16.59 -1.67
CA ASP A 7 29.13 16.27 -1.91
C ASP A 7 30.06 17.07 -0.99
N ILE A 8 30.96 16.36 -0.30
CA ILE A 8 32.02 16.96 0.52
C ILE A 8 33.20 17.24 -0.41
N MET A 9 33.22 18.43 -1.01
CA MET A 9 34.35 18.92 -1.80
C MET A 9 35.41 19.53 -0.89
N LEU A 10 36.69 19.28 -1.17
CA LEU A 10 37.80 19.86 -0.41
C LEU A 10 37.80 21.39 -0.59
N GLY A 11 37.85 22.13 0.51
CA GLY A 11 37.70 23.59 0.52
C GLY A 11 36.26 24.10 0.59
N GLY A 12 35.26 23.23 0.43
CA GLY A 12 33.82 23.58 0.46
C GLY A 12 33.13 23.37 -0.88
N ASN A 13 31.79 23.32 -0.86
CA ASN A 13 30.98 23.25 -2.08
C ASN A 13 30.63 24.67 -2.55
N PRO A 14 31.25 25.18 -3.64
CA PRO A 14 31.07 26.56 -4.06
C PRO A 14 29.64 26.87 -4.51
N GLU A 15 28.92 25.90 -5.10
CA GLU A 15 27.54 26.08 -5.55
C GLU A 15 26.59 26.19 -4.35
N PHE A 16 26.73 25.31 -3.37
CA PHE A 16 25.91 25.36 -2.15
C PHE A 16 26.20 26.63 -1.33
N MET A 17 27.46 27.06 -1.26
CA MET A 17 27.84 28.29 -0.57
C MET A 17 27.32 29.54 -1.29
N ALA A 18 27.32 29.55 -2.62
CA ALA A 18 26.78 30.66 -3.41
C ALA A 18 25.25 30.76 -3.28
N ASP A 19 24.53 29.63 -3.41
CA ASP A 19 23.08 29.58 -3.20
C ASP A 19 22.70 30.04 -1.78
N PHE A 20 23.40 29.53 -0.77
CA PHE A 20 23.17 29.93 0.63
C PHE A 20 23.37 31.44 0.85
N GLU A 21 24.41 32.04 0.27
CA GLU A 21 24.70 33.46 0.43
C GLU A 21 23.71 34.35 -0.34
N LEU A 22 23.23 33.91 -1.50
CA LEU A 22 22.17 34.61 -2.26
C LEU A 22 20.82 34.53 -1.53
N GLN A 23 20.46 33.36 -1.01
CA GLN A 23 19.26 33.19 -0.17
C GLN A 23 19.33 34.04 1.10
N ARG A 24 20.51 34.16 1.71
CA ARG A 24 20.73 35.05 2.87
C ARG A 24 20.50 36.53 2.53
N ARG A 25 20.74 36.93 1.28
CA ARG A 25 20.42 38.28 0.75
C ARG A 25 18.95 38.44 0.35
N GLY A 26 18.13 37.40 0.54
CA GLY A 26 16.70 37.39 0.20
C GLY A 26 16.42 37.02 -1.26
N LEU A 27 17.41 36.54 -2.00
CA LEU A 27 17.24 36.11 -3.39
C LEU A 27 16.90 34.61 -3.43
N SER A 28 15.74 34.29 -3.98
CA SER A 28 15.22 32.93 -4.10
C SER A 28 15.20 32.52 -5.58
N PRO A 29 15.65 31.30 -5.93
CA PRO A 29 15.51 30.76 -7.28
C PRO A 29 14.06 30.69 -7.77
N VAL A 30 13.08 30.69 -6.86
CA VAL A 30 11.65 30.53 -7.17
C VAL A 30 10.92 31.87 -7.11
N ASP A 31 11.11 32.64 -6.04
CA ASP A 31 10.33 33.86 -5.80
C ASP A 31 10.87 35.05 -6.61
N ASN A 32 12.19 35.13 -6.79
CA ASN A 32 12.90 36.28 -7.39
C ASN A 32 13.91 35.80 -8.45
N ALA A 33 13.50 34.88 -9.33
CA ALA A 33 14.39 34.14 -10.22
C ALA A 33 15.29 35.04 -11.10
N THR A 34 14.77 36.14 -11.63
CA THR A 34 15.53 37.05 -12.50
C THR A 34 16.67 37.77 -11.77
N GLU A 35 16.44 38.17 -10.52
CA GLU A 35 17.45 38.80 -9.67
C GLU A 35 18.48 37.78 -9.16
N TYR A 36 18.03 36.56 -8.85
CA TYR A 36 18.87 35.44 -8.47
C TYR A 36 19.84 35.05 -9.60
N GLU A 37 19.33 34.85 -10.82
CA GLU A 37 20.13 34.50 -12.00
C GLU A 37 21.11 35.62 -12.40
N ALA A 38 20.74 36.89 -12.17
CA ALA A 38 21.64 38.01 -12.40
C ALA A 38 22.81 38.07 -11.39
N ALA A 39 22.56 37.73 -10.13
CA ALA A 39 23.56 37.75 -9.06
C ALA A 39 24.42 36.48 -8.98
N TRP A 40 23.95 35.37 -9.58
CA TRP A 40 24.59 34.06 -9.53
C TRP A 40 26.04 34.04 -10.09
N PRO A 41 26.34 34.57 -11.29
CA PRO A 41 27.69 34.49 -11.87
C PRO A 41 28.77 35.16 -11.01
N ASP A 42 28.44 36.28 -10.39
CA ASP A 42 29.37 37.03 -9.55
C ASP A 42 29.62 36.29 -8.22
N GLU A 43 28.56 35.79 -7.58
CA GLU A 43 28.71 35.09 -6.30
C GLU A 43 29.41 33.73 -6.49
N ILE A 44 29.09 32.96 -7.54
CA ILE A 44 29.76 31.67 -7.77
C ILE A 44 31.24 31.86 -8.09
N ALA A 45 31.63 32.90 -8.84
CA ALA A 45 33.03 33.20 -9.13
C ALA A 45 33.81 33.53 -7.85
N LYS A 46 33.21 34.34 -6.97
CA LYS A 46 33.77 34.67 -5.65
C LYS A 46 33.94 33.44 -4.78
N GLN A 47 32.92 32.59 -4.68
CA GLN A 47 32.99 31.38 -3.87
C GLN A 47 33.99 30.36 -4.44
N LYS A 48 34.07 30.20 -5.77
CA LYS A 48 35.08 29.35 -6.42
C LYS A 48 36.51 29.80 -6.12
N ALA A 49 36.78 31.11 -6.14
CA ALA A 49 38.10 31.65 -5.80
C ALA A 49 38.47 31.40 -4.32
N ALA A 50 37.50 31.55 -3.42
CA ALA A 50 37.70 31.27 -1.99
C ALA A 50 37.95 29.77 -1.72
N VAL A 51 37.15 28.90 -2.36
CA VAL A 51 37.26 27.44 -2.24
C VAL A 51 38.56 26.93 -2.84
N ALA A 52 39.04 27.48 -3.96
CA ALA A 52 40.28 27.03 -4.61
C ALA A 52 41.49 27.11 -3.66
N LYS A 53 41.61 28.21 -2.90
CA LYS A 53 42.69 28.34 -1.91
C LYS A 53 42.56 27.30 -0.79
N GLY A 54 41.35 27.12 -0.24
CA GLY A 54 41.10 26.11 0.78
C GLY A 54 41.30 24.68 0.27
N HIS A 55 41.03 24.43 -1.02
CA HIS A 55 41.24 23.16 -1.68
C HIS A 55 42.74 22.80 -1.69
N GLU A 56 43.60 23.71 -2.13
CA GLU A 56 45.06 23.49 -2.15
C GLU A 56 45.61 23.17 -0.75
N GLU A 57 45.18 23.92 0.27
CA GLU A 57 45.56 23.69 1.67
C GLU A 57 45.14 22.29 2.16
N VAL A 58 43.90 21.90 1.90
CA VAL A 58 43.36 20.60 2.33
C VAL A 58 44.00 19.44 1.57
N VAL A 59 44.27 19.60 0.26
CA VAL A 59 44.99 18.61 -0.55
C VAL A 59 46.41 18.40 0.00
N ALA A 60 47.12 19.47 0.36
CA ALA A 60 48.45 19.40 0.96
C ALA A 60 48.47 18.66 2.31
N LEU A 61 47.35 18.72 3.06
CA LEU A 61 47.17 18.01 4.33
C LEU A 61 46.74 16.54 4.17
N GLY A 62 46.57 16.04 2.94
CA GLY A 62 46.17 14.65 2.66
C GLY A 62 44.68 14.45 2.39
N GLY A 63 43.92 15.54 2.26
CA GLY A 63 42.52 15.52 1.86
C GLY A 63 41.54 15.07 2.95
N LEU A 64 40.37 14.57 2.54
CA LEU A 64 39.32 14.17 3.48
C LEU A 64 39.68 12.84 4.16
N TYR A 65 39.74 12.85 5.50
CA TYR A 65 39.86 11.64 6.31
C TYR A 65 38.49 11.14 6.78
N VAL A 66 38.12 9.93 6.35
CA VAL A 66 36.86 9.30 6.74
C VAL A 66 37.12 8.29 7.87
N LEU A 67 36.65 8.59 9.07
CA LEU A 67 36.71 7.70 10.22
C LEU A 67 35.33 7.04 10.43
N GLY A 68 35.26 5.73 10.21
CA GLY A 68 34.11 4.90 10.58
C GLY A 68 34.23 4.42 12.02
N THR A 69 33.20 4.64 12.84
CA THR A 69 33.19 4.30 14.28
C THR A 69 32.69 2.88 14.58
N GLU A 70 32.05 2.25 13.60
CA GLU A 70 31.53 0.89 13.65
C GLU A 70 31.29 0.40 12.21
N ARG A 71 30.91 -0.87 12.04
CA ARG A 71 30.41 -1.37 10.75
C ARG A 71 28.90 -1.28 10.67
N HIS A 72 28.41 -0.87 9.52
CA HIS A 72 26.99 -0.97 9.23
C HIS A 72 26.58 -2.42 8.92
N GLU A 73 25.28 -2.65 8.93
CA GLU A 73 24.63 -3.91 8.55
C GLU A 73 24.98 -4.41 7.15
N SER A 74 25.53 -3.56 6.27
CA SER A 74 26.02 -3.98 4.96
C SER A 74 27.31 -3.29 4.55
N ARG A 75 28.17 -4.01 3.84
CA ARG A 75 29.44 -3.50 3.28
C ARG A 75 29.23 -2.38 2.30
N ARG A 76 28.09 -2.41 1.60
CA ARG A 76 27.73 -1.36 0.64
C ARG A 76 27.62 0.00 1.32
N ILE A 77 27.06 0.07 2.52
CA ILE A 77 26.92 1.33 3.28
C ILE A 77 28.29 1.78 3.80
N ASP A 78 29.11 0.85 4.28
CA ASP A 78 30.50 1.18 4.67
C ASP A 78 31.30 1.73 3.49
N ASN A 79 31.16 1.14 2.30
CA ASN A 79 31.82 1.62 1.09
C ASN A 79 31.28 2.98 0.63
N GLN A 80 29.99 3.27 0.85
CA GLN A 80 29.46 4.61 0.62
C GLN A 80 30.09 5.64 1.55
N LEU A 81 30.37 5.28 2.80
CA LEU A 81 31.09 6.15 3.73
C LEU A 81 32.53 6.38 3.25
N ARG A 82 33.26 5.31 2.88
CA ARG A 82 34.62 5.42 2.30
C ARG A 82 34.65 6.29 1.04
N GLY A 83 33.67 6.11 0.15
CA GLY A 83 33.55 6.85 -1.10
C GLY A 83 33.20 8.34 -0.94
N ARG A 84 33.05 8.84 0.29
CA ARG A 84 32.99 10.28 0.56
C ARG A 84 34.37 10.93 0.45
N SER A 85 35.45 10.20 0.75
CA SER A 85 36.84 10.63 0.49
C SER A 85 37.31 10.24 -0.90
N GLY A 86 38.36 10.89 -1.40
CA GLY A 86 39.04 10.50 -2.64
C GLY A 86 38.23 10.73 -3.91
N ARG A 87 37.41 11.79 -3.94
CA ARG A 87 36.53 12.10 -5.07
C ARG A 87 37.31 12.84 -6.16
N GLN A 88 36.97 12.60 -7.43
CA GLN A 88 37.62 13.24 -8.59
C GLN A 88 39.16 13.12 -8.62
N GLY A 89 39.72 12.11 -7.95
CA GLY A 89 41.17 11.92 -7.84
C GLY A 89 41.84 12.67 -6.68
N ASP A 90 41.07 13.34 -5.83
CA ASP A 90 41.58 13.99 -4.62
C ASP A 90 42.30 12.98 -3.69
N PRO A 91 43.31 13.41 -2.92
CA PRO A 91 43.84 12.59 -1.84
C PRO A 91 42.78 12.39 -0.76
N GLY A 92 42.86 11.25 -0.07
CA GLY A 92 42.00 10.95 1.06
C GLY A 92 42.33 9.58 1.65
N GLU A 93 42.01 9.42 2.91
CA GLU A 93 42.18 8.14 3.61
C GLU A 93 40.89 7.79 4.34
N SER A 94 40.58 6.51 4.43
CA SER A 94 39.45 6.03 5.21
C SER A 94 39.88 4.91 6.13
N ARG A 95 39.41 4.95 7.39
CA ARG A 95 39.73 3.95 8.41
C ARG A 95 38.51 3.66 9.26
N PHE A 96 38.31 2.39 9.57
CA PHE A 96 37.24 1.96 10.47
C PHE A 96 37.87 1.50 11.78
N TYR A 97 37.38 2.04 12.88
CA TYR A 97 37.67 1.60 14.24
C TYR A 97 36.50 0.74 14.67
N LEU A 98 36.78 -0.49 15.09
CA LEU A 98 35.78 -1.47 15.45
C LEU A 98 36.08 -1.97 16.85
N SER A 99 35.02 -2.19 17.63
CA SER A 99 35.12 -2.86 18.91
C SER A 99 34.43 -4.22 18.85
N LEU A 100 34.96 -5.14 19.63
CA LEU A 100 34.30 -6.40 19.92
C LEU A 100 32.96 -6.21 20.67
N GLN A 101 32.75 -5.03 21.26
CA GLN A 101 31.51 -4.65 21.94
C GLN A 101 30.48 -3.94 21.02
N ASP A 102 30.79 -3.74 19.74
CA ASP A 102 29.89 -3.10 18.78
C ASP A 102 28.57 -3.87 18.63
N GLU A 103 27.50 -3.19 18.24
CA GLU A 103 26.17 -3.79 18.10
C GLU A 103 26.17 -4.99 17.15
N LEU A 104 26.87 -4.88 16.02
CA LEU A 104 27.04 -5.98 15.08
C LEU A 104 27.67 -7.22 15.73
N MET A 105 28.67 -7.04 16.60
CA MET A 105 29.34 -8.16 17.27
C MET A 105 28.48 -8.75 18.39
N ARG A 106 27.77 -7.89 19.13
CA ARG A 106 26.85 -8.30 20.20
C ARG A 106 25.70 -9.16 19.70
N ARG A 107 25.12 -8.83 18.53
CA ARG A 107 23.98 -9.57 17.95
C ARG A 107 24.35 -11.00 17.52
N PHE A 108 25.61 -11.26 17.13
CA PHE A 108 26.00 -12.55 16.53
C PHE A 108 26.85 -13.44 17.42
N ASN A 109 27.65 -12.90 18.33
CA ASN A 109 28.61 -13.75 19.04
C ASN A 109 29.14 -13.21 20.39
N SER A 110 28.25 -12.65 21.22
CA SER A 110 28.63 -12.09 22.53
C SER A 110 29.47 -13.04 23.40
N GLY A 111 29.11 -14.33 23.46
CA GLY A 111 29.77 -15.30 24.33
C GLY A 111 31.18 -15.74 23.90
N LEU A 112 31.46 -15.87 22.59
CA LEU A 112 32.82 -16.21 22.11
C LEU A 112 33.73 -14.98 22.17
N VAL A 113 33.19 -13.81 21.92
CA VAL A 113 33.91 -12.54 21.98
C VAL A 113 34.41 -12.28 23.40
N GLU A 114 33.55 -12.44 24.39
CA GLU A 114 33.88 -12.25 25.81
C GLU A 114 34.93 -13.25 26.31
N ARG A 115 34.83 -14.52 25.87
CA ARG A 115 35.83 -15.56 26.17
C ARG A 115 37.18 -15.28 25.52
N PHE A 116 37.19 -14.79 24.28
CA PHE A 116 38.43 -14.46 23.56
C PHE A 116 39.14 -13.27 24.22
N LEU A 117 38.41 -12.22 24.59
CA LEU A 117 38.95 -11.06 25.33
C LEU A 117 39.54 -11.48 26.68
N SER A 118 38.82 -12.31 27.43
CA SER A 118 39.26 -12.80 28.74
C SER A 118 40.48 -13.73 28.66
N ALA A 119 40.61 -14.51 27.59
CA ALA A 119 41.69 -15.49 27.41
C ALA A 119 42.96 -14.90 26.79
N ALA A 120 42.84 -13.87 25.95
CA ALA A 120 43.96 -13.34 25.18
C ALA A 120 44.92 -12.46 26.02
N GLY A 121 44.49 -11.93 27.17
CA GLY A 121 45.33 -11.11 28.05
C GLY A 121 45.96 -9.90 27.37
N LEU A 122 45.36 -9.43 26.26
CA LEU A 122 45.83 -8.29 25.47
C LEU A 122 45.47 -6.99 26.20
N PRO A 123 46.36 -5.97 26.21
CA PRO A 123 46.01 -4.64 26.69
C PRO A 123 44.84 -4.05 25.89
N ASP A 124 43.92 -3.36 26.57
CA ASP A 124 42.68 -2.81 25.98
C ASP A 124 42.92 -1.78 24.87
N ASP A 125 44.12 -1.17 24.85
CA ASP A 125 44.53 -0.13 23.91
C ASP A 125 45.32 -0.65 22.69
N SER A 126 45.60 -1.96 22.65
CA SER A 126 46.39 -2.57 21.58
C SER A 126 45.52 -3.05 20.42
N PRO A 127 45.81 -2.65 19.16
CA PRO A 127 45.06 -3.11 17.99
C PRO A 127 45.13 -4.63 17.81
N ILE A 128 43.98 -5.26 17.57
CA ILE A 128 43.89 -6.70 17.34
C ILE A 128 44.05 -6.99 15.85
N GLU A 129 45.25 -7.38 15.43
CA GLU A 129 45.53 -7.81 14.05
C GLU A 129 45.44 -9.34 13.91
N SER A 130 44.21 -9.87 13.91
CA SER A 130 43.96 -11.31 13.73
C SER A 130 43.09 -11.60 12.51
N LYS A 131 43.54 -12.56 11.69
CA LYS A 131 42.74 -13.10 10.57
C LYS A 131 41.43 -13.72 11.06
N MET A 132 41.43 -14.33 12.25
CA MET A 132 40.24 -14.95 12.85
C MET A 132 39.18 -13.89 13.18
N VAL A 133 39.57 -12.81 13.88
CA VAL A 133 38.66 -11.72 14.24
C VAL A 133 38.14 -10.99 12.99
N SER A 134 39.03 -10.74 12.02
CA SER A 134 38.65 -10.14 10.73
C SER A 134 37.62 -10.98 9.97
N ASN A 135 37.77 -12.31 9.96
CA ASN A 135 36.82 -13.22 9.34
C ASN A 135 35.49 -13.27 10.11
N ALA A 136 35.52 -13.23 11.43
CA ALA A 136 34.31 -13.20 12.27
C ALA A 136 33.47 -11.94 12.01
N ILE A 137 34.09 -10.75 11.95
CA ILE A 137 33.42 -9.49 11.60
C ILE A 137 32.82 -9.58 10.20
N ARG A 138 33.57 -10.12 9.23
CA ARG A 138 33.06 -10.32 7.87
C ARG A 138 31.86 -11.26 7.84
N SER A 139 31.90 -12.34 8.61
CA SER A 139 30.83 -13.35 8.67
C SER A 139 29.57 -12.76 9.29
N ALA A 140 29.68 -12.03 10.40
CA ALA A 140 28.56 -11.36 11.05
C ALA A 140 27.88 -10.39 10.08
N GLN A 141 28.65 -9.56 9.39
CA GLN A 141 28.12 -8.63 8.38
C GLN A 141 27.41 -9.36 7.23
N THR A 142 27.99 -10.43 6.69
CA THR A 142 27.36 -11.22 5.62
C THR A 142 26.08 -11.92 6.10
N GLN A 143 26.01 -12.32 7.37
CA GLN A 143 24.80 -12.93 7.92
C GLN A 143 23.66 -11.91 8.10
N VAL A 144 23.96 -10.68 8.54
CA VAL A 144 22.98 -9.58 8.54
C VAL A 144 22.49 -9.27 7.13
N GLU A 145 23.39 -9.19 6.16
CA GLU A 145 23.03 -8.96 4.76
C GLU A 145 22.09 -10.06 4.23
N ALA A 146 22.39 -11.32 4.53
CA ALA A 146 21.56 -12.46 4.15
C ALA A 146 20.19 -12.43 4.85
N GLN A 147 20.15 -12.09 6.15
CA GLN A 147 18.90 -11.95 6.90
C GLN A 147 18.02 -10.83 6.31
N ASN A 148 18.60 -9.65 6.09
CA ASN A 148 17.90 -8.52 5.47
C ASN A 148 17.42 -8.85 4.04
N PHE A 149 18.20 -9.62 3.29
CA PHE A 149 17.81 -10.10 1.97
C PHE A 149 16.60 -11.05 2.05
N GLU A 150 16.62 -12.04 2.93
CA GLU A 150 15.50 -12.98 3.10
C GLU A 150 14.25 -12.27 3.64
N ILE A 151 14.38 -11.30 4.55
CA ILE A 151 13.25 -10.45 4.99
C ILE A 151 12.61 -9.75 3.78
N ARG A 152 13.40 -9.05 2.96
CA ARG A 152 12.88 -8.34 1.78
C ARG A 152 12.28 -9.29 0.75
N LYS A 153 12.91 -10.43 0.53
CA LYS A 153 12.40 -11.46 -0.37
C LYS A 153 11.06 -12.00 0.11
N ASN A 154 10.90 -12.21 1.42
CA ASN A 154 9.62 -12.61 1.98
C ASN A 154 8.58 -11.50 1.83
N VAL A 155 8.89 -10.25 2.18
CA VAL A 155 7.98 -9.11 1.97
C VAL A 155 7.52 -9.03 0.51
N LEU A 156 8.44 -9.15 -0.46
CA LEU A 156 8.10 -9.16 -1.88
C LEU A 156 7.20 -10.33 -2.26
N LYS A 157 7.47 -11.55 -1.77
CA LYS A 157 6.65 -12.73 -2.07
C LYS A 157 5.19 -12.58 -1.63
N TYR A 158 4.94 -11.99 -0.46
CA TYR A 158 3.57 -11.74 0.02
C TYR A 158 2.93 -10.58 -0.77
N ASP A 159 3.69 -9.53 -1.04
CA ASP A 159 3.22 -8.38 -1.84
C ASP A 159 2.86 -8.78 -3.28
N ASP A 160 3.60 -9.70 -3.91
CA ASP A 160 3.33 -10.19 -5.27
C ASP A 160 1.90 -10.77 -5.40
N VAL A 161 1.38 -11.41 -4.35
CA VAL A 161 0.01 -11.93 -4.31
C VAL A 161 -1.00 -10.79 -4.33
N MET A 162 -0.81 -9.80 -3.45
CA MET A 162 -1.65 -8.61 -3.37
C MET A 162 -1.51 -7.69 -4.58
N ASN A 163 -0.34 -7.68 -5.23
CA ASN A 163 -0.11 -6.88 -6.42
C ASN A 163 -0.95 -7.36 -7.59
N ARG A 164 -1.01 -8.68 -7.84
CA ARG A 164 -1.87 -9.26 -8.88
C ARG A 164 -3.35 -8.94 -8.66
N GLN A 165 -3.81 -9.02 -7.41
CA GLN A 165 -5.20 -8.67 -7.07
C GLN A 165 -5.47 -7.17 -7.26
N ARG A 166 -4.54 -6.30 -6.82
CA ARG A 166 -4.62 -4.85 -7.04
C ARG A 166 -4.64 -4.46 -8.50
N GLU A 167 -3.85 -5.12 -9.35
CA GLU A 167 -3.84 -4.85 -10.80
C GLU A 167 -5.23 -5.04 -11.42
N VAL A 168 -5.96 -6.09 -11.03
CA VAL A 168 -7.34 -6.33 -11.47
C VAL A 168 -8.26 -5.21 -10.95
N ILE A 169 -8.29 -4.99 -9.64
CA ILE A 169 -9.20 -4.02 -9.01
C ILE A 169 -8.95 -2.59 -9.48
N TYR A 170 -7.68 -2.21 -9.65
CA TYR A 170 -7.32 -0.87 -10.13
C TYR A 170 -7.57 -0.73 -11.63
N GLY A 171 -7.47 -1.82 -12.40
CA GLY A 171 -7.93 -1.86 -13.79
C GLY A 171 -9.42 -1.54 -13.88
N GLU A 172 -10.23 -2.26 -13.13
CA GLU A 172 -11.69 -2.05 -13.06
C GLU A 172 -12.05 -0.63 -12.62
N ARG A 173 -11.42 -0.16 -11.54
CA ARG A 173 -11.63 1.20 -11.03
C ARG A 173 -11.26 2.26 -12.06
N ARG A 174 -10.19 2.04 -12.83
CA ARG A 174 -9.72 2.97 -13.84
C ARG A 174 -10.70 3.11 -15.00
N LEU A 175 -11.26 2.01 -15.50
CA LEU A 175 -12.28 2.03 -16.57
C LEU A 175 -13.46 2.94 -16.19
N VAL A 176 -13.91 2.84 -14.93
CA VAL A 176 -14.98 3.68 -14.39
C VAL A 176 -14.60 5.15 -14.32
N LEU A 177 -13.39 5.46 -13.83
CA LEU A 177 -12.91 6.82 -13.64
C LEU A 177 -12.56 7.54 -14.96
N GLU A 178 -12.14 6.80 -15.98
CA GLU A 178 -11.87 7.34 -17.32
C GLU A 178 -13.17 7.58 -18.11
N GLY A 179 -14.31 7.15 -17.57
CA GLY A 179 -15.64 7.41 -18.15
C GLY A 179 -15.98 6.49 -19.32
N GLU A 180 -15.35 5.31 -19.40
CA GLU A 180 -15.66 4.32 -20.43
C GLU A 180 -17.11 3.79 -20.28
N ASP A 181 -17.65 3.26 -21.37
CA ASP A 181 -18.95 2.60 -21.35
C ASP A 181 -18.82 1.17 -20.82
N ILE A 182 -19.28 0.98 -19.58
CA ILE A 182 -19.22 -0.29 -18.87
C ILE A 182 -20.52 -1.12 -19.00
N SER A 183 -21.49 -0.74 -19.85
CA SER A 183 -22.70 -1.57 -20.07
C SER A 183 -22.40 -3.04 -20.33
N PRO A 184 -21.48 -3.38 -21.25
CA PRO A 184 -21.29 -4.77 -21.64
C PRO A 184 -20.78 -5.59 -20.46
N GLN A 185 -19.96 -4.96 -19.63
CA GLN A 185 -19.43 -5.57 -18.42
C GLN A 185 -20.50 -5.74 -17.35
N VAL A 186 -21.33 -4.72 -17.11
CA VAL A 186 -22.46 -4.80 -16.17
C VAL A 186 -23.42 -5.92 -16.57
N GLN A 187 -23.78 -6.01 -17.85
CA GLN A 187 -24.64 -7.08 -18.35
C GLN A 187 -24.00 -8.47 -18.19
N THR A 188 -22.68 -8.57 -18.39
CA THR A 188 -21.94 -9.81 -18.14
C THR A 188 -21.96 -10.19 -16.66
N PHE A 189 -21.80 -9.24 -15.74
CA PHE A 189 -21.87 -9.49 -14.30
C PHE A 189 -23.28 -9.91 -13.86
N VAL A 190 -24.33 -9.30 -14.42
CA VAL A 190 -25.71 -9.74 -14.22
C VAL A 190 -25.89 -11.17 -14.73
N ALA A 191 -25.45 -11.47 -15.95
CA ALA A 191 -25.58 -12.81 -16.53
C ALA A 191 -24.83 -13.86 -15.70
N ASP A 192 -23.58 -13.62 -15.33
CA ASP A 192 -22.76 -14.50 -14.48
C ASP A 192 -23.46 -14.80 -13.15
N THR A 193 -24.04 -13.77 -12.52
CA THR A 193 -24.76 -13.90 -11.24
C THR A 193 -26.01 -14.78 -11.40
N LEU A 194 -26.80 -14.56 -12.44
CA LEU A 194 -28.02 -15.33 -12.69
C LEU A 194 -27.70 -16.80 -13.04
N VAL A 195 -26.68 -17.02 -13.87
CA VAL A 195 -26.18 -18.36 -14.20
C VAL A 195 -25.72 -19.08 -12.94
N ALA A 196 -25.01 -18.40 -12.03
CA ALA A 196 -24.57 -18.98 -10.77
C ALA A 196 -25.74 -19.44 -9.89
N TYR A 197 -26.81 -18.64 -9.78
CA TYR A 197 -28.01 -19.04 -9.02
C TYR A 197 -28.73 -20.22 -9.65
N VAL A 198 -28.90 -20.24 -10.99
CA VAL A 198 -29.52 -21.37 -11.68
C VAL A 198 -28.69 -22.63 -11.43
N ASN A 199 -27.38 -22.58 -11.68
CA ASN A 199 -26.49 -23.71 -11.48
C ASN A 199 -26.52 -24.23 -10.03
N ALA A 200 -26.57 -23.34 -9.03
CA ALA A 200 -26.62 -23.74 -7.63
C ALA A 200 -27.83 -24.64 -7.30
N GLU A 201 -28.97 -24.42 -7.96
CA GLU A 201 -30.19 -25.20 -7.75
C GLU A 201 -30.36 -26.34 -8.77
N THR A 202 -29.71 -26.29 -9.94
CA THR A 202 -29.82 -27.31 -11.00
C THR A 202 -28.67 -28.32 -11.05
N THR A 203 -27.64 -28.20 -10.19
CA THR A 203 -26.45 -29.07 -10.22
C THR A 203 -26.77 -30.55 -9.96
N GLN A 204 -27.80 -30.86 -9.17
CA GLN A 204 -28.16 -32.22 -8.76
C GLN A 204 -29.62 -32.52 -9.09
N GLY A 205 -29.92 -33.79 -9.38
CA GLY A 205 -31.27 -34.26 -9.66
C GLY A 205 -31.75 -33.92 -11.07
N PHE A 206 -33.04 -34.15 -11.30
CA PHE A 206 -33.72 -33.79 -12.54
C PHE A 206 -34.64 -32.59 -12.31
N GLY A 207 -35.25 -32.05 -13.37
CA GLY A 207 -36.14 -30.87 -13.28
C GLY A 207 -37.30 -31.00 -12.29
N GLU A 208 -37.69 -32.22 -11.90
CA GLU A 208 -38.71 -32.47 -10.87
C GLU A 208 -38.20 -32.31 -9.43
N ASP A 209 -36.88 -32.43 -9.23
CA ASP A 209 -36.22 -32.36 -7.91
C ASP A 209 -35.70 -30.95 -7.58
N TRP A 210 -35.71 -30.03 -8.56
CA TRP A 210 -35.20 -28.68 -8.39
C TRP A 210 -36.12 -27.81 -7.55
N ASP A 211 -35.54 -27.05 -6.60
CA ASP A 211 -36.28 -26.10 -5.78
C ASP A 211 -36.47 -24.76 -6.51
N LEU A 212 -37.43 -24.75 -7.43
CA LEU A 212 -37.76 -23.56 -8.23
C LEU A 212 -38.33 -22.42 -7.37
N GLU A 213 -38.96 -22.72 -6.23
CA GLU A 213 -39.48 -21.69 -5.34
C GLU A 213 -38.32 -20.90 -4.72
N ARG A 214 -37.30 -21.60 -4.20
CA ARG A 214 -36.10 -20.99 -3.67
C ARG A 214 -35.33 -20.19 -4.74
N LEU A 215 -35.19 -20.75 -5.94
CA LEU A 215 -34.56 -20.05 -7.07
C LEU A 215 -35.27 -18.72 -7.36
N TRP A 216 -36.60 -18.73 -7.49
CA TRP A 216 -37.35 -17.50 -7.77
C TRP A 216 -37.32 -16.49 -6.63
N GLN A 217 -37.29 -16.94 -5.37
CA GLN A 217 -37.11 -16.06 -4.23
C GLN A 217 -35.75 -15.35 -4.28
N ALA A 218 -34.68 -16.05 -4.65
CA ALA A 218 -33.35 -15.45 -4.82
C ALA A 218 -33.32 -14.48 -6.02
N LEU A 219 -33.85 -14.88 -7.19
CA LEU A 219 -33.87 -14.05 -8.39
C LEU A 219 -34.61 -12.72 -8.20
N LYS A 220 -35.72 -12.73 -7.44
CA LYS A 220 -36.50 -11.51 -7.12
C LYS A 220 -35.71 -10.47 -6.32
N LEU A 221 -34.68 -10.87 -5.58
CA LEU A 221 -33.81 -9.93 -4.86
C LEU A 221 -32.79 -9.26 -5.79
N VAL A 222 -32.52 -9.88 -6.93
CA VAL A 222 -31.54 -9.39 -7.92
C VAL A 222 -32.24 -8.49 -8.92
N TYR A 223 -33.31 -8.96 -9.55
CA TYR A 223 -33.98 -8.23 -10.62
C TYR A 223 -35.49 -8.51 -10.63
N PRO A 224 -36.31 -7.64 -11.26
CA PRO A 224 -37.75 -7.82 -11.32
C PRO A 224 -38.15 -8.87 -12.36
N ILE A 225 -38.02 -10.16 -11.99
CA ILE A 225 -38.43 -11.31 -12.83
C ILE A 225 -39.90 -11.21 -13.25
N SER A 226 -40.16 -11.38 -14.55
CA SER A 226 -41.49 -11.11 -15.12
C SER A 226 -42.44 -12.30 -15.17
N PHE A 227 -41.92 -13.51 -15.01
CA PHE A 227 -42.67 -14.76 -15.13
C PHE A 227 -42.52 -15.64 -13.89
N THR A 228 -43.40 -16.63 -13.78
CA THR A 228 -43.46 -17.58 -12.67
C THR A 228 -42.92 -18.95 -13.07
N PRO A 229 -42.48 -19.80 -12.10
CA PRO A 229 -42.07 -21.17 -12.40
C PRO A 229 -43.15 -21.95 -13.14
N GLU A 230 -44.43 -21.76 -12.77
CA GLU A 230 -45.56 -22.47 -13.35
C GLU A 230 -45.77 -22.11 -14.83
N GLU A 231 -45.58 -20.84 -15.21
CA GLU A 231 -45.65 -20.40 -16.61
C GLU A 231 -44.54 -21.03 -17.46
N LEU A 232 -43.35 -21.22 -16.88
CA LEU A 232 -42.24 -21.87 -17.56
C LEU A 232 -42.52 -23.37 -17.75
N ILE A 233 -42.98 -24.06 -16.69
CA ILE A 233 -43.37 -25.47 -16.75
C ILE A 233 -44.50 -25.68 -17.77
N ALA A 234 -45.47 -24.77 -17.84
CA ALA A 234 -46.57 -24.85 -18.80
C ALA A 234 -46.09 -24.75 -20.26
N LYS A 235 -45.03 -23.99 -20.56
CA LYS A 235 -44.43 -23.90 -21.91
C LYS A 235 -43.74 -25.19 -22.33
N VAL A 236 -43.09 -25.87 -21.39
CA VAL A 236 -42.30 -27.09 -21.65
C VAL A 236 -43.14 -28.37 -21.51
N GLY A 237 -44.28 -28.29 -20.81
CA GLY A 237 -45.29 -29.34 -20.67
C GLY A 237 -45.21 -30.13 -19.36
N SER A 238 -44.01 -30.33 -18.81
CA SER A 238 -43.81 -30.93 -17.48
C SER A 238 -42.54 -30.41 -16.81
N SER A 239 -42.46 -30.53 -15.48
CA SER A 239 -41.25 -30.22 -14.71
C SER A 239 -40.08 -31.13 -15.06
N SER A 240 -40.33 -32.39 -15.40
CA SER A 240 -39.30 -33.35 -15.87
C SER A 240 -38.64 -32.98 -17.18
N ALA A 241 -39.33 -32.24 -18.03
CA ALA A 241 -38.81 -31.80 -19.31
C ALA A 241 -38.04 -30.47 -19.20
N LEU A 242 -37.98 -29.86 -18.00
CA LEU A 242 -37.25 -28.64 -17.76
C LEU A 242 -35.74 -28.93 -17.82
N ASP A 243 -35.07 -28.21 -18.71
CA ASP A 243 -33.63 -28.31 -18.91
C ASP A 243 -32.92 -27.06 -18.34
N SER A 244 -31.71 -27.26 -17.79
CA SER A 244 -30.97 -26.18 -17.13
C SER A 244 -30.52 -25.11 -18.12
N ASP A 245 -30.15 -25.48 -19.34
CA ASP A 245 -29.73 -24.52 -20.36
C ASP A 245 -30.94 -23.71 -20.84
N TYR A 246 -32.10 -24.37 -21.00
CA TYR A 246 -33.34 -23.68 -21.33
C TYR A 246 -33.78 -22.70 -20.24
N LEU A 247 -33.76 -23.13 -18.97
CA LEU A 247 -34.08 -22.28 -17.81
C LEU A 247 -33.16 -21.06 -17.75
N THR A 248 -31.85 -21.28 -17.90
CA THR A 248 -30.84 -20.22 -17.93
C THR A 248 -31.12 -19.23 -19.06
N ALA A 249 -31.36 -19.71 -20.27
CA ALA A 249 -31.63 -18.85 -21.42
C ALA A 249 -32.87 -17.98 -21.23
N GLN A 250 -33.95 -18.53 -20.67
CA GLN A 250 -35.19 -17.77 -20.42
C GLN A 250 -35.02 -16.70 -19.34
N ILE A 251 -34.26 -16.99 -18.27
CA ILE A 251 -33.97 -16.01 -17.21
C ILE A 251 -33.07 -14.89 -17.74
N LEU A 252 -32.05 -15.22 -18.55
CA LEU A 252 -31.16 -14.21 -19.13
C LEU A 252 -31.88 -13.31 -20.14
N GLU A 253 -32.77 -13.86 -20.96
CA GLU A 253 -33.60 -13.08 -21.89
C GLU A 253 -34.50 -12.11 -21.13
N ASP A 254 -35.17 -12.58 -20.07
CA ASP A 254 -36.02 -11.74 -19.22
C ASP A 254 -35.23 -10.64 -18.49
N ALA A 255 -34.07 -10.96 -17.94
CA ALA A 255 -33.19 -9.98 -17.30
C ALA A 255 -32.68 -8.92 -18.28
N THR A 256 -32.41 -9.29 -19.53
CA THR A 256 -32.01 -8.36 -20.60
C THR A 256 -33.15 -7.38 -20.89
N VAL A 257 -34.38 -7.88 -21.04
CA VAL A 257 -35.57 -7.05 -21.24
C VAL A 257 -35.81 -6.11 -20.05
N ALA A 258 -35.66 -6.61 -18.82
CA ALA A 258 -35.77 -5.80 -17.61
C ALA A 258 -34.72 -4.67 -17.57
N TYR A 259 -33.49 -4.96 -18.01
CA TYR A 259 -32.40 -3.98 -18.06
C TYR A 259 -32.64 -2.93 -19.15
N GLU A 260 -33.09 -3.32 -20.33
CA GLU A 260 -33.47 -2.39 -21.41
C GLU A 260 -34.63 -1.48 -21.02
N LYS A 261 -35.63 -2.04 -20.32
CA LYS A 261 -36.74 -1.26 -19.76
C LYS A 261 -36.23 -0.25 -18.74
N ARG A 262 -35.33 -0.68 -17.84
CA ARG A 262 -34.70 0.19 -16.84
C ARG A 262 -33.91 1.33 -17.49
N GLN A 263 -33.16 1.03 -18.54
CA GLN A 263 -32.43 2.04 -19.33
C GLN A 263 -33.39 3.02 -20.02
N SER A 264 -34.52 2.54 -20.53
CA SER A 264 -35.53 3.39 -21.16
C SER A 264 -36.22 4.33 -20.16
N ASP A 265 -36.49 3.85 -18.94
CA ASP A 265 -37.12 4.63 -17.87
C ASP A 265 -36.21 5.74 -17.33
N LEU A 266 -34.90 5.50 -17.25
CA LEU A 266 -33.91 6.45 -16.72
C LEU A 266 -33.29 7.35 -17.80
N GLY A 267 -33.22 6.87 -19.04
CA GLY A 267 -32.41 7.46 -20.10
C GLY A 267 -30.96 6.94 -20.10
N THR A 268 -30.35 6.87 -21.28
CA THR A 268 -29.02 6.25 -21.48
C THR A 268 -27.94 6.90 -20.61
N ASP A 269 -27.81 8.22 -20.63
CA ASP A 269 -26.74 8.92 -19.91
C ASP A 269 -26.81 8.72 -18.38
N VAL A 270 -28.03 8.77 -17.82
CA VAL A 270 -28.28 8.54 -16.39
C VAL A 270 -28.00 7.08 -16.02
N MET A 271 -28.33 6.13 -16.91
CA MET A 271 -28.03 4.71 -16.72
C MET A 271 -26.52 4.44 -16.70
N ARG A 272 -25.76 5.02 -17.65
CA ARG A 272 -24.28 4.90 -17.67
C ARG A 272 -23.65 5.45 -16.37
N GLU A 273 -24.13 6.60 -15.90
CA GLU A 273 -23.69 7.21 -14.64
C GLU A 273 -24.06 6.37 -13.41
N LEU A 274 -25.27 5.80 -13.39
CA LEU A 274 -25.72 4.91 -12.33
C LEU A 274 -24.80 3.71 -12.21
N GLU A 275 -24.53 3.03 -13.32
CA GLU A 275 -23.65 1.86 -13.39
C GLU A 275 -22.25 2.16 -12.86
N ARG A 276 -21.65 3.27 -13.31
CA ARG A 276 -20.33 3.71 -12.83
C ARG A 276 -20.32 3.94 -11.32
N LYS A 277 -21.33 4.63 -10.79
CA LYS A 277 -21.43 4.92 -9.35
C LYS A 277 -21.66 3.67 -8.52
N VAL A 278 -22.54 2.78 -8.98
CA VAL A 278 -22.80 1.49 -8.33
C VAL A 278 -21.52 0.66 -8.30
N LEU A 279 -20.88 0.44 -9.45
CA LEU A 279 -19.66 -0.37 -9.55
C LEU A 279 -18.55 0.19 -8.66
N LEU A 280 -18.26 1.50 -8.74
CA LEU A 280 -17.21 2.12 -7.94
C LEU A 280 -17.48 1.99 -6.44
N SER A 281 -18.72 2.23 -6.01
CA SER A 281 -19.09 2.14 -4.59
C SER A 281 -19.01 0.72 -4.05
N VAL A 282 -19.47 -0.28 -4.82
CA VAL A 282 -19.44 -1.69 -4.41
C VAL A 282 -18.00 -2.19 -4.37
N LEU A 283 -17.23 -1.93 -5.44
CA LEU A 283 -15.82 -2.32 -5.55
C LEU A 283 -14.99 -1.73 -4.42
N ASP A 284 -15.13 -0.43 -4.11
CA ASP A 284 -14.35 0.23 -3.06
C ASP A 284 -14.64 -0.31 -1.67
N ARG A 285 -15.91 -0.62 -1.38
CA ARG A 285 -16.29 -1.18 -0.08
C ARG A 285 -15.81 -2.62 0.06
N LYS A 286 -16.07 -3.47 -0.93
CA LYS A 286 -15.66 -4.90 -0.92
C LYS A 286 -14.14 -5.06 -0.92
N TRP A 287 -13.41 -4.22 -1.67
CA TRP A 287 -11.96 -4.23 -1.66
C TRP A 287 -11.39 -3.84 -0.30
N ARG A 288 -11.98 -2.84 0.37
CA ARG A 288 -11.55 -2.43 1.72
C ARG A 288 -11.79 -3.52 2.76
N GLU A 289 -12.93 -4.20 2.69
CA GLU A 289 -13.23 -5.39 3.50
C GLU A 289 -12.20 -6.51 3.23
N HIS A 290 -11.88 -6.78 1.96
CA HIS A 290 -10.87 -7.78 1.59
C HIS A 290 -9.47 -7.44 2.09
N LEU A 291 -9.03 -6.18 1.98
CA LEU A 291 -7.73 -5.75 2.53
C LEU A 291 -7.63 -6.02 4.04
N TYR A 292 -8.71 -5.78 4.77
CA TYR A 292 -8.78 -6.07 6.20
C TYR A 292 -8.62 -7.57 6.47
N GLU A 293 -9.36 -8.42 5.76
CA GLU A 293 -9.24 -9.89 5.91
C GLU A 293 -7.86 -10.41 5.50
N MET A 294 -7.24 -9.82 4.46
CA MET A 294 -5.89 -10.18 4.01
C MET A 294 -4.81 -9.83 5.05
N ASP A 295 -4.96 -8.71 5.76
CA ASP A 295 -4.05 -8.34 6.85
C ASP A 295 -4.12 -9.40 7.99
N TYR A 296 -5.32 -9.82 8.40
CA TYR A 296 -5.48 -10.88 9.39
C TYR A 296 -4.93 -12.23 8.92
N LEU A 297 -5.16 -12.57 7.65
CA LEU A 297 -4.64 -13.78 7.06
C LEU A 297 -3.11 -13.77 7.08
N GLN A 298 -2.48 -12.66 6.73
CA GLN A 298 -1.03 -12.51 6.73
C GLN A 298 -0.43 -12.64 8.14
N GLU A 299 -1.05 -12.06 9.17
CA GLU A 299 -0.59 -12.20 10.55
C GLU A 299 -0.77 -13.65 11.07
N GLY A 300 -1.87 -14.31 10.72
CA GLY A 300 -2.20 -15.65 11.18
C GLY A 300 -1.45 -16.78 10.48
N ILE A 301 -1.06 -16.61 9.21
CA ILE A 301 -0.49 -17.69 8.40
C ILE A 301 0.87 -18.19 8.92
N GLY A 302 1.61 -17.32 9.61
CA GLY A 302 2.91 -17.67 10.20
C GLY A 302 2.84 -18.84 11.20
N LEU A 303 1.71 -18.98 11.92
CA LEU A 303 1.50 -20.07 12.88
C LEU A 303 1.30 -21.43 12.19
N ARG A 304 0.85 -21.45 10.92
CA ARG A 304 0.65 -22.69 10.15
C ARG A 304 1.95 -23.31 9.63
N ALA A 305 3.05 -22.55 9.66
CA ALA A 305 4.39 -23.06 9.36
C ALA A 305 4.78 -24.27 10.26
N MET A 306 4.16 -24.39 11.44
CA MET A 306 4.38 -25.50 12.37
C MET A 306 3.87 -26.86 11.81
N ALA A 307 2.98 -26.84 10.81
CA ALA A 307 2.38 -28.04 10.24
C ALA A 307 3.12 -28.58 8.99
N GLN A 308 4.40 -28.23 8.79
CA GLN A 308 5.21 -28.61 7.63
C GLN A 308 4.63 -28.20 6.25
N ARG A 309 3.69 -27.26 6.23
CA ARG A 309 3.20 -26.62 5.00
C ARG A 309 3.92 -25.30 4.78
N ASP A 310 4.18 -24.95 3.53
CA ASP A 310 4.75 -23.66 3.17
C ASP A 310 3.68 -22.56 3.41
N PRO A 311 3.90 -21.62 4.34
CA PRO A 311 2.94 -20.56 4.65
C PRO A 311 2.59 -19.71 3.43
N LEU A 312 3.54 -19.50 2.50
CA LEU A 312 3.29 -18.69 1.32
C LEU A 312 2.27 -19.36 0.39
N VAL A 313 2.34 -20.68 0.25
CA VAL A 313 1.41 -21.43 -0.61
C VAL A 313 0.00 -21.41 -0.02
N GLU A 314 -0.12 -21.59 1.29
CA GLU A 314 -1.43 -21.51 1.97
C GLU A 314 -1.99 -20.07 1.92
N TYR A 315 -1.16 -19.05 2.10
CA TYR A 315 -1.54 -17.64 1.92
C TYR A 315 -2.02 -17.35 0.50
N GLN A 316 -1.32 -17.84 -0.52
CA GLN A 316 -1.71 -17.68 -1.92
C GLN A 316 -3.06 -18.34 -2.21
N ARG A 317 -3.26 -19.55 -1.71
CA ARG A 317 -4.50 -20.29 -1.92
C ARG A 317 -5.68 -19.63 -1.22
N GLU A 318 -5.59 -19.38 0.08
CA GLU A 318 -6.68 -18.76 0.85
C GLU A 318 -6.92 -17.31 0.40
N GLY A 319 -5.86 -16.56 0.10
CA GLY A 319 -5.98 -15.22 -0.44
C GLY A 319 -6.66 -15.19 -1.82
N TYR A 320 -6.46 -16.21 -2.65
CA TYR A 320 -7.19 -16.36 -3.91
C TYR A 320 -8.66 -16.75 -3.68
N GLU A 321 -8.94 -17.69 -2.77
CA GLU A 321 -10.31 -18.07 -2.40
C GLU A 321 -11.12 -16.86 -1.89
N LEU A 322 -10.52 -16.04 -0.99
CA LEU A 322 -11.12 -14.79 -0.51
C LEU A 322 -11.32 -13.77 -1.64
N PHE A 323 -10.34 -13.63 -2.53
CA PHE A 323 -10.45 -12.71 -3.66
C PHE A 323 -11.54 -13.13 -4.65
N SER A 324 -11.66 -14.41 -4.98
CA SER A 324 -12.75 -14.93 -5.81
C SER A 324 -14.11 -14.68 -5.16
N ALA A 325 -14.25 -15.01 -3.87
CA ALA A 325 -15.49 -14.74 -3.13
C ALA A 325 -15.85 -13.25 -3.08
N MET A 326 -14.85 -12.37 -2.95
CA MET A 326 -15.04 -10.92 -3.04
C MET A 326 -15.53 -10.52 -4.43
N MET A 327 -14.91 -11.02 -5.50
CA MET A 327 -15.31 -10.71 -6.88
C MET A 327 -16.74 -11.18 -7.17
N ASP A 328 -17.12 -12.38 -6.73
CA ASP A 328 -18.49 -12.89 -6.86
C ASP A 328 -19.47 -12.01 -6.09
N GLY A 329 -19.12 -11.61 -4.87
CA GLY A 329 -19.93 -10.67 -4.07
C GLY A 329 -20.03 -9.27 -4.70
N ILE A 330 -19.03 -8.81 -5.45
CA ILE A 330 -19.11 -7.56 -6.23
C ILE A 330 -20.13 -7.71 -7.36
N LYS A 331 -20.06 -8.82 -8.12
CA LYS A 331 -20.98 -9.08 -9.24
C LYS A 331 -22.43 -9.16 -8.77
N GLU A 332 -22.69 -9.92 -7.71
CA GLU A 332 -24.02 -10.14 -7.14
C GLU A 332 -24.64 -8.82 -6.65
N GLU A 333 -23.87 -8.04 -5.88
CA GLU A 333 -24.36 -6.79 -5.31
C GLU A 333 -24.56 -5.71 -6.39
N LEU A 334 -23.66 -5.65 -7.38
CA LEU A 334 -23.84 -4.79 -8.54
C LEU A 334 -25.10 -5.15 -9.32
N ALA A 335 -25.32 -6.44 -9.60
CA ALA A 335 -26.50 -6.90 -10.32
C ALA A 335 -27.78 -6.45 -9.60
N SER A 336 -27.86 -6.67 -8.28
CA SER A 336 -29.03 -6.24 -7.49
C SER A 336 -29.21 -4.71 -7.47
N LEU A 337 -28.12 -3.95 -7.24
CA LEU A 337 -28.22 -2.49 -7.11
C LEU A 337 -28.59 -1.80 -8.42
N VAL A 338 -28.12 -2.29 -9.57
CA VAL A 338 -28.46 -1.71 -10.88
C VAL A 338 -29.97 -1.72 -11.14
N PHE A 339 -30.68 -2.78 -10.71
CA PHE A 339 -32.13 -2.87 -10.85
C PHE A 339 -32.90 -2.13 -9.74
N ASN A 340 -32.45 -2.23 -8.49
CA ASN A 340 -33.27 -1.87 -7.33
C ASN A 340 -33.02 -0.46 -6.76
N VAL A 341 -31.90 0.18 -7.09
CA VAL A 341 -31.54 1.49 -6.53
C VAL A 341 -32.52 2.57 -6.98
N GLN A 342 -32.99 3.39 -6.04
CA GLN A 342 -33.78 4.57 -6.38
C GLN A 342 -32.86 5.70 -6.88
N VAL A 343 -33.13 6.17 -8.10
CA VAL A 343 -32.39 7.25 -8.74
C VAL A 343 -33.20 8.54 -8.63
N THR A 344 -32.58 9.59 -8.09
CA THR A 344 -33.12 10.95 -8.14
C THR A 344 -32.17 11.81 -8.97
N VAL A 345 -32.71 12.50 -9.96
CA VAL A 345 -31.94 13.45 -10.78
C VAL A 345 -32.07 14.84 -10.17
N GLU A 346 -30.96 15.45 -9.76
CA GLU A 346 -30.93 16.83 -9.27
C GLU A 346 -30.21 17.74 -10.28
N GLY A 347 -30.73 18.97 -10.48
CA GLY A 347 -30.16 19.99 -11.38
C GLY A 347 -30.43 19.77 -12.87
N ASP A 348 -29.58 20.34 -13.75
CA ASP A 348 -29.63 20.22 -15.24
C ASP A 348 -29.27 18.81 -15.76
N GLY A 349 -29.50 17.74 -14.98
CA GLY A 349 -29.21 16.35 -15.37
C GLY A 349 -27.77 15.88 -15.17
N SER A 350 -26.87 16.73 -14.66
CA SER A 350 -25.44 16.38 -14.47
C SER A 350 -25.12 15.68 -13.15
N GLN A 351 -26.03 15.66 -12.17
CA GLN A 351 -25.82 15.04 -10.86
C GLN A 351 -26.85 13.95 -10.58
N VAL A 352 -26.49 12.71 -10.90
CA VAL A 352 -27.26 11.52 -10.55
C VAL A 352 -27.03 11.18 -9.07
N LYS A 353 -28.05 11.26 -8.22
CA LYS A 353 -27.97 10.73 -6.84
C LYS A 353 -28.64 9.37 -6.78
N ALA A 354 -27.87 8.37 -6.37
CA ALA A 354 -28.34 7.03 -6.05
C ALA A 354 -28.49 6.93 -4.53
N ALA A 355 -29.73 6.76 -4.06
CA ALA A 355 -30.01 6.63 -2.62
C ALA A 355 -29.32 5.37 -2.06
N GLY A 356 -28.51 5.53 -1.01
CA GLY A 356 -27.76 4.43 -0.39
C GLY A 356 -26.37 4.14 -0.97
N ILE A 357 -25.99 4.76 -2.10
CA ILE A 357 -24.68 4.59 -2.78
C ILE A 357 -23.76 5.80 -2.57
N SER A 358 -24.22 6.82 -1.83
CA SER A 358 -23.29 7.79 -1.27
C SER A 358 -22.48 7.10 -0.19
N GLU A 359 -21.15 7.15 -0.29
CA GLU A 359 -20.30 6.98 0.88
C GLU A 359 -20.89 7.89 1.95
N LYS A 360 -21.55 7.30 2.96
CA LYS A 360 -21.50 7.93 4.27
C LYS A 360 -20.01 8.17 4.46
N PRO A 361 -19.56 9.43 4.67
CA PRO A 361 -18.23 9.60 5.22
C PRO A 361 -18.19 8.61 6.36
N SER A 362 -17.22 7.71 6.36
CA SER A 362 -17.04 6.88 7.53
C SER A 362 -17.12 7.86 8.68
N ASP A 363 -18.10 7.67 9.57
CA ASP A 363 -17.93 8.13 10.92
C ASP A 363 -16.70 7.35 11.35
N VAL A 364 -15.52 7.90 11.05
CA VAL A 364 -14.43 7.94 11.99
C VAL A 364 -15.05 8.60 13.19
N THR A 365 -15.85 7.81 13.93
CA THR A 365 -16.14 7.94 15.34
C THR A 365 -14.77 8.32 15.88
N GLY A 366 -14.60 9.62 16.14
CA GLY A 366 -13.28 10.18 16.39
C GLY A 366 -12.67 9.32 17.48
N LEU A 367 -11.49 8.75 17.20
CA LEU A 367 -10.79 7.85 18.12
C LEU A 367 -10.94 8.40 19.54
N GLN A 368 -11.78 7.74 20.34
CA GLN A 368 -12.09 8.20 21.69
C GLN A 368 -10.87 7.91 22.55
N TYR A 369 -10.04 8.92 22.74
CA TYR A 369 -8.90 8.82 23.64
C TYR A 369 -9.39 9.05 25.07
N THR A 370 -9.13 8.10 25.96
CA THR A 370 -9.18 8.33 27.41
C THR A 370 -7.75 8.64 27.85
N ALA A 371 -7.45 9.92 28.02
CA ALA A 371 -6.25 10.34 28.72
C ALA A 371 -6.65 10.85 30.10
N SER A 372 -6.07 10.29 31.14
CA SER A 372 -6.15 10.81 32.49
C SER A 372 -5.36 12.12 32.56
N ASP A 373 -5.93 13.17 33.13
CA ASP A 373 -5.15 14.33 33.56
C ASP A 373 -4.35 14.01 34.85
N GLU A 374 -3.43 14.90 35.26
CA GLU A 374 -2.63 14.74 36.49
C GLU A 374 -3.48 14.74 37.78
N SER A 375 -4.78 15.01 37.67
CA SER A 375 -5.78 14.95 38.74
C SER A 375 -6.70 13.72 38.69
N GLY A 376 -6.52 12.82 37.71
CA GLY A 376 -7.28 11.58 37.59
C GLY A 376 -8.72 11.73 37.09
N VAL A 377 -9.10 12.87 36.49
CA VAL A 377 -10.44 13.10 35.95
C VAL A 377 -10.46 12.86 34.44
N ALA A 378 -11.32 11.95 33.99
CA ALA A 378 -11.46 11.61 32.57
C ALA A 378 -12.41 12.59 31.85
N THR A 379 -11.87 13.52 31.08
CA THR A 379 -12.67 14.38 30.18
C THR A 379 -12.86 13.73 28.82
N LYS A 380 -14.13 13.58 28.40
CA LYS A 380 -14.52 13.12 27.05
C LYS A 380 -14.72 14.32 26.13
N GLY A 381 -14.05 14.35 24.99
CA GLY A 381 -14.25 15.37 23.96
C GLY A 381 -13.57 15.02 22.63
N GLU A 382 -14.18 15.46 21.53
CA GLU A 382 -13.60 15.36 20.19
C GLU A 382 -12.50 16.43 20.04
N VAL A 383 -11.27 15.98 19.77
CA VAL A 383 -10.12 16.89 19.66
C VAL A 383 -9.56 16.78 18.25
N SER A 384 -9.69 17.87 17.49
CA SER A 384 -9.09 17.95 16.15
C SER A 384 -7.55 17.87 16.23
N ARG A 385 -6.89 17.30 15.21
CA ARG A 385 -5.42 17.14 15.15
C ARG A 385 -4.63 18.44 15.38
N ASN A 386 -5.23 19.60 15.08
CA ASN A 386 -4.58 20.91 15.20
C ASN A 386 -5.00 21.69 16.46
N SER A 387 -5.95 21.20 17.26
CA SER A 387 -6.39 21.82 18.51
C SER A 387 -5.31 21.72 19.61
N PRO A 388 -5.34 22.59 20.63
CA PRO A 388 -4.53 22.44 21.84
C PRO A 388 -4.74 21.07 22.49
N CYS A 389 -3.67 20.45 22.98
CA CYS A 389 -3.74 19.12 23.56
C CYS A 389 -4.48 19.15 24.92
N PRO A 390 -5.42 18.23 25.19
CA PRO A 390 -6.23 18.22 26.41
C PRO A 390 -5.45 18.03 27.70
N CYS A 391 -4.23 17.48 27.63
CA CYS A 391 -3.38 17.27 28.80
C CYS A 391 -2.81 18.57 29.40
N GLY A 392 -3.20 19.75 28.92
CA GLY A 392 -2.71 21.04 29.42
C GLY A 392 -1.27 21.39 29.02
N SER A 393 -0.60 20.59 28.19
CA SER A 393 0.81 20.78 27.81
C SER A 393 1.11 22.01 26.94
N GLY A 394 0.08 22.76 26.50
CA GLY A 394 0.21 23.90 25.59
C GLY A 394 0.61 23.55 24.15
N LYS A 395 0.89 22.28 23.84
CA LYS A 395 1.24 21.80 22.49
C LYS A 395 -0.02 21.44 21.68
N LYS A 396 0.05 21.48 20.35
CA LYS A 396 -1.01 20.94 19.47
C LYS A 396 -1.14 19.43 19.63
N TYR A 397 -2.35 18.87 19.54
CA TYR A 397 -2.62 17.44 19.76
C TYR A 397 -1.69 16.52 18.95
N LYS A 398 -1.52 16.78 17.64
CA LYS A 398 -0.61 16.02 16.75
C LYS A 398 0.88 16.03 17.14
N ARG A 399 1.31 16.94 18.03
CA ARG A 399 2.69 17.06 18.53
C ARG A 399 2.83 16.61 19.99
N CYS A 400 1.79 15.97 20.52
CA CYS A 400 1.73 15.43 21.87
C CYS A 400 1.06 14.05 21.79
N HIS A 401 -0.12 13.86 22.38
CA HIS A 401 -0.83 12.58 22.42
C HIS A 401 -1.31 12.05 21.05
N GLY A 402 -1.42 12.89 20.04
CA GLY A 402 -1.73 12.50 18.65
C GLY A 402 -0.48 12.25 17.79
N GLY A 403 0.70 12.16 18.39
CA GLY A 403 1.95 11.82 17.72
C GLY A 403 2.18 10.32 17.69
N ALA A 404 1.57 9.66 16.72
CA ALA A 404 2.02 8.37 16.18
C ALA A 404 2.26 8.58 14.68
#